data_AF-A0A4R4Q3E4-F1
#
_entry.id   AF-A0A4R4Q3E4-F1
#
_cell.length_a   1.000
_cell.length_b   1.000
_cell.length_c   1.000
_cell.angle_alpha   90.00
_cell.angle_beta   90.00
_cell.angle_gamma   90.00
#
_symmetry.space_group_name_H-M   'P 1'
#
loop_
_entity.id
_entity.type
_entity.pdbx_description
1 polymer ?
#
loop_
_entity_poly.entity_id
_entity_poly.type
_entity_poly.pdbx_seq_one_letter_code
_entity_poly.pdbx_strand_id
1 'polypeptide(L)'
;TNPETRPQPPAAGLPTRRPGAADLARDAARTAGHLLTPPAPVRLDDVVPAPLSVVADPGADHTLAADAAIRVTPEAGARDVADQLADLLRPATGYPLPVTDAAPGGAELTLTVAGADLGSGAPTDSGAGAGHGDEGYRLEITTTGVRLTADTATGLFHGVQTLRQLLPATIESRTPVDERWVLPGGVIVDRPRFPYRGAMLDVSRHFFAVEDVLRVVDHLARYKLNHLHLHLTDDQGWRIAIDSWPRLTTVGGTTQVGAGPGGYYSKADYRRIVRYAARRHVTIVPEVDLPGHTNAALVAYPELAPGKVAPPPYTGTEVGFSHVDPDDERTYDFVADVLGEVAALTPGPWLHIGGDEAFKVKGAAYTGFVERTQRIVARTGRTVIGWHQIAPAAHLDGRVLQWWGTNGDDPEVAEAVRRGARLILSPGNHAYLDMKYAPDTPIGHDWAGLIDVRRAYEWDPGAHLIGVPAEAVLGVEAPLWTESVTTLAEVEFMLLPRLPALAELAWSPRAIHDWAGFRDRLAGHGRRWSTAGIAFHRSPEVPWPAERADGDRLDREPTRPLPSQPGPGQSRHASTTARLSS
;
A
#
# COMPACT_ATOMS: atom_id res chain seq x y z
N THR A 1 -4.34 67.49 -26.62
CA THR A 1 -2.99 67.85 -27.10
C THR A 1 -2.02 66.87 -26.48
N ASN A 2 -1.15 66.26 -27.31
CA ASN A 2 -0.26 65.12 -27.05
C ASN A 2 0.28 64.94 -25.62
N PRO A 3 0.46 63.67 -25.24
CA PRO A 3 1.76 63.27 -24.73
C PRO A 3 2.32 61.98 -25.36
N GLU A 4 3.60 62.08 -25.69
CA GLU A 4 4.67 61.09 -25.43
C GLU A 4 4.66 59.73 -26.14
N THR A 5 5.39 59.72 -27.25
CA THR A 5 6.11 58.56 -27.81
C THR A 5 7.15 57.99 -26.84
N ARG A 6 6.96 56.74 -26.39
CA ARG A 6 8.06 55.85 -25.95
C ARG A 6 8.53 54.97 -27.13
N PRO A 7 9.83 54.66 -27.26
CA PRO A 7 10.35 53.86 -28.37
C PRO A 7 9.97 52.38 -28.22
N GLN A 8 9.60 51.74 -29.33
CA GLN A 8 9.48 50.29 -29.43
C GLN A 8 10.84 49.60 -29.17
N PRO A 9 10.88 48.44 -28.50
CA PRO A 9 12.08 47.61 -28.48
C PRO A 9 12.37 47.05 -29.90
N PRO A 10 13.63 46.84 -30.28
CA PRO A 10 13.97 46.30 -31.59
C PRO A 10 13.39 44.89 -31.73
N ALA A 11 12.72 44.63 -32.85
CA ALA A 11 12.30 43.30 -33.23
C ALA A 11 13.52 42.35 -33.20
N ALA A 12 13.48 41.37 -32.31
CA ALA A 12 14.42 40.26 -32.36
C ALA A 12 14.21 39.52 -33.68
N GLY A 13 15.07 39.80 -34.65
CA GLY A 13 15.10 39.08 -35.92
C GLY A 13 15.33 37.59 -35.64
N LEU A 14 14.32 36.77 -35.92
CA LEU A 14 14.48 35.32 -36.02
C LEU A 14 15.60 35.05 -37.03
N PRO A 15 16.61 34.21 -36.72
CA PRO A 15 17.63 33.87 -37.70
C PRO A 15 16.97 33.14 -38.88
N THR A 16 16.95 33.79 -40.05
CA THR A 16 16.42 33.26 -41.32
C THR A 16 17.35 32.26 -41.99
N ARG A 17 18.16 31.53 -41.22
CA ARG A 17 18.95 30.44 -41.78
C ARG A 17 18.08 29.18 -41.81
N ARG A 18 17.39 28.96 -42.93
CA ARG A 18 16.84 27.64 -43.23
C ARG A 18 18.00 26.64 -43.18
N PRO A 19 17.93 25.59 -42.35
CA PRO A 19 19.01 24.60 -42.25
C PRO A 19 19.25 24.01 -43.64
N GLY A 20 20.52 23.91 -44.03
CA GLY A 20 20.87 23.32 -45.32
C GLY A 20 20.48 21.84 -45.36
N ALA A 21 20.32 21.26 -46.55
CA ALA A 21 20.00 19.84 -46.70
C ALA A 21 20.96 18.91 -45.91
N ALA A 22 22.23 19.31 -45.75
CA ALA A 22 23.23 18.60 -44.97
C ALA A 22 23.07 18.75 -43.43
N ASP A 23 22.44 19.84 -42.97
CA ASP A 23 22.08 20.02 -41.55
C ASP A 23 20.82 19.21 -41.24
N LEU A 24 19.81 19.24 -42.12
CA LEU A 24 18.61 18.41 -42.03
C LEU A 24 18.92 16.92 -42.11
N ALA A 25 19.86 16.50 -42.98
CA ALA A 25 20.28 15.11 -43.07
C ALA A 25 21.07 14.65 -41.83
N ARG A 26 21.88 15.53 -41.22
CA ARG A 26 22.57 15.23 -39.96
C ARG A 26 21.60 15.21 -38.78
N ASP A 27 20.60 16.08 -38.75
CA ASP A 27 19.56 16.04 -37.73
C ASP A 27 18.65 14.83 -37.90
N ALA A 28 18.28 14.47 -39.14
CA ALA A 28 17.56 13.23 -39.43
C ALA A 28 18.38 11.98 -39.10
N ALA A 29 19.68 11.96 -39.39
CA ALA A 29 20.57 10.85 -39.02
C ALA A 29 20.83 10.78 -37.51
N ARG A 30 20.86 11.91 -36.81
CA ARG A 30 20.98 11.97 -35.34
C ARG A 30 19.68 11.58 -34.66
N THR A 31 18.54 11.97 -35.22
CA THR A 31 17.18 11.59 -34.76
C THR A 31 16.93 10.12 -35.04
N ALA A 32 17.27 9.63 -36.24
CA ALA A 32 17.27 8.21 -36.56
C ALA A 32 18.25 7.46 -35.67
N GLY A 33 19.46 7.96 -35.44
CA GLY A 33 20.41 7.39 -34.48
C GLY A 33 19.86 7.34 -33.05
N HIS A 34 19.09 8.34 -32.62
CA HIS A 34 18.44 8.38 -31.31
C HIS A 34 17.20 7.47 -31.22
N LEU A 35 16.52 7.24 -32.33
CA LEU A 35 15.41 6.30 -32.49
C LEU A 35 15.90 4.85 -32.69
N LEU A 36 17.12 4.67 -33.18
CA LEU A 36 17.76 3.38 -33.47
C LEU A 36 18.76 2.95 -32.38
N THR A 37 19.17 3.86 -31.48
CA THR A 37 19.93 3.49 -30.29
C THR A 37 18.92 2.94 -29.28
N PRO A 38 18.94 1.63 -28.99
CA PRO A 38 18.01 1.08 -28.01
C PRO A 38 18.24 1.80 -26.68
N PRO A 39 17.17 2.19 -25.95
CA PRO A 39 17.36 2.61 -24.57
C PRO A 39 18.15 1.53 -23.85
N ALA A 40 19.14 1.92 -23.04
CA ALA A 40 19.85 0.96 -22.22
C ALA A 40 18.79 0.17 -21.44
N PRO A 41 18.79 -1.18 -21.52
CA PRO A 41 17.82 -1.99 -20.81
C PRO A 41 17.88 -1.63 -19.32
N VAL A 42 16.72 -1.71 -18.66
CA VAL A 42 16.65 -1.67 -17.20
C VAL A 42 17.70 -2.68 -16.68
N ARG A 43 18.53 -2.31 -15.71
CA ARG A 43 19.53 -3.27 -15.21
C ARG A 43 18.83 -4.38 -14.44
N LEU A 44 19.44 -5.56 -14.38
CA LEU A 44 18.85 -6.70 -13.69
C LEU A 44 18.64 -6.43 -12.18
N ASP A 45 19.42 -5.55 -11.58
CA ASP A 45 19.32 -5.10 -10.19
C ASP A 45 18.43 -3.86 -9.99
N ASP A 46 17.86 -3.27 -11.05
CA ASP A 46 16.98 -2.09 -10.98
C ASP A 46 15.53 -2.46 -10.61
N VAL A 47 15.36 -3.18 -9.50
CA VAL A 47 14.04 -3.61 -8.99
C VAL A 47 13.88 -3.28 -7.51
N VAL A 48 12.65 -2.97 -7.11
CA VAL A 48 12.24 -2.70 -5.72
C VAL A 48 11.11 -3.66 -5.33
N PRO A 49 11.23 -4.45 -4.25
CA PRO A 49 12.38 -4.59 -3.35
C PRO A 49 13.66 -5.13 -4.01
N ALA A 50 14.82 -4.76 -3.45
CA ALA A 50 16.12 -5.31 -3.85
C ALA A 50 16.16 -6.85 -3.63
N PRO A 51 16.53 -7.66 -4.64
CA PRO A 51 16.50 -9.11 -4.51
C PRO A 51 17.62 -9.64 -3.60
N LEU A 52 17.42 -10.82 -3.02
CA LEU A 52 18.45 -11.53 -2.23
C LEU A 52 19.76 -11.73 -3.01
N SER A 53 19.69 -12.11 -4.29
CA SER A 53 20.86 -12.33 -5.13
C SER A 53 20.56 -11.98 -6.59
N VAL A 54 21.49 -11.27 -7.23
CA VAL A 54 21.44 -10.88 -8.65
C VAL A 54 22.78 -11.20 -9.30
N VAL A 55 22.76 -11.95 -10.41
CA VAL A 55 23.93 -12.23 -11.25
C VAL A 55 23.59 -11.83 -12.68
N ALA A 56 24.04 -10.64 -13.09
CA ALA A 56 23.79 -10.12 -14.43
C ALA A 56 24.66 -10.83 -15.48
N ASP A 57 24.08 -11.05 -16.65
CA ASP A 57 24.78 -11.48 -17.86
C ASP A 57 24.41 -10.54 -19.02
N PRO A 58 25.22 -9.49 -19.28
CA PRO A 58 24.95 -8.52 -20.34
C PRO A 58 24.93 -9.10 -21.76
N GLY A 59 25.42 -10.34 -21.95
CA GLY A 59 25.35 -11.05 -23.23
C GLY A 59 24.04 -11.83 -23.43
N ALA A 60 23.19 -11.89 -22.40
CA ALA A 60 22.03 -12.76 -22.34
C ALA A 60 20.68 -12.02 -22.39
N ASP A 61 20.69 -10.73 -22.77
CA ASP A 61 19.48 -9.94 -22.95
C ASP A 61 18.48 -10.65 -23.87
N HIS A 62 17.22 -10.52 -23.49
CA HIS A 62 16.12 -11.21 -24.14
C HIS A 62 15.11 -10.22 -24.70
N THR A 63 14.57 -10.45 -25.89
CA THR A 63 13.55 -9.59 -26.49
C THR A 63 12.29 -10.39 -26.72
N LEU A 64 11.21 -10.01 -26.04
CA LEU A 64 9.93 -10.69 -26.17
C LEU A 64 9.42 -10.59 -27.62
N ALA A 65 9.21 -11.73 -28.25
CA ALA A 65 8.71 -11.83 -29.61
C ALA A 65 7.18 -11.59 -29.68
N ALA A 66 6.69 -11.15 -30.83
CA ALA A 66 5.27 -10.89 -31.04
C ALA A 66 4.41 -12.18 -31.01
N ASP A 67 5.01 -13.32 -31.31
CA ASP A 67 4.41 -14.66 -31.26
C ASP A 67 4.77 -15.43 -29.97
N ALA A 68 5.35 -14.76 -28.98
CA ALA A 68 5.67 -15.35 -27.69
C ALA A 68 4.44 -16.00 -27.03
N ALA A 69 4.68 -17.10 -26.33
CA ALA A 69 3.68 -17.82 -25.54
C ALA A 69 4.17 -17.97 -24.09
N ILE A 70 3.21 -18.04 -23.17
CA ILE A 70 3.47 -18.30 -21.75
C ILE A 70 3.18 -19.77 -21.49
N ARG A 71 4.22 -20.53 -21.19
CA ARG A 71 4.10 -21.91 -20.74
C ARG A 71 3.98 -21.94 -19.23
N VAL A 72 3.06 -22.74 -18.73
CA VAL A 72 2.86 -22.93 -17.29
C VAL A 72 2.66 -24.40 -16.97
N THR A 73 3.17 -24.84 -15.83
CA THR A 73 2.96 -26.18 -15.32
C THR A 73 1.55 -26.34 -14.72
N PRO A 74 0.98 -27.56 -14.66
CA PRO A 74 -0.43 -27.78 -14.36
C PRO A 74 -0.79 -27.70 -12.86
N GLU A 75 0.11 -27.28 -11.98
CA GLU A 75 -0.13 -27.19 -10.53
C GLU A 75 -1.16 -26.11 -10.17
N ALA A 76 -1.82 -26.31 -9.04
CA ALA A 76 -2.86 -25.42 -8.55
C ALA A 76 -2.34 -23.97 -8.38
N GLY A 77 -3.10 -23.01 -8.91
CA GLY A 77 -2.77 -21.58 -8.85
C GLY A 77 -1.74 -21.10 -9.87
N ALA A 78 -0.88 -21.97 -10.42
CA ALA A 78 0.14 -21.59 -11.40
C ALA A 78 -0.49 -20.94 -12.65
N ARG A 79 -1.59 -21.53 -13.14
CA ARG A 79 -2.32 -21.02 -14.30
C ARG A 79 -2.89 -19.60 -14.06
N ASP A 80 -3.45 -19.31 -12.88
CA ASP A 80 -3.98 -17.98 -12.57
C ASP A 80 -2.86 -16.93 -12.57
N VAL A 81 -1.66 -17.28 -12.07
CA VAL A 81 -0.49 -16.40 -12.15
C VAL A 81 -0.05 -16.15 -13.60
N ALA A 82 -0.04 -17.20 -14.43
CA ALA A 82 0.31 -17.07 -15.85
C ALA A 82 -0.71 -16.24 -16.64
N ASP A 83 -2.01 -16.39 -16.35
CA ASP A 83 -3.06 -15.55 -16.94
C ASP A 83 -2.92 -14.09 -16.46
N GLN A 84 -2.57 -13.85 -15.20
CA GLN A 84 -2.27 -12.49 -14.69
C GLN A 84 -1.04 -11.86 -15.35
N LEU A 85 0.02 -12.64 -15.62
CA LEU A 85 1.16 -12.17 -16.40
C LEU A 85 0.71 -11.79 -17.82
N ALA A 86 -0.10 -12.62 -18.47
CA ALA A 86 -0.60 -12.31 -19.80
C ALA A 86 -1.45 -11.03 -19.81
N ASP A 87 -2.34 -10.86 -18.83
CA ASP A 87 -3.20 -9.68 -18.69
C ASP A 87 -2.40 -8.39 -18.40
N LEU A 88 -1.25 -8.51 -17.73
CA LEU A 88 -0.30 -7.41 -17.55
C LEU A 88 0.37 -7.02 -18.88
N LEU A 89 0.80 -7.98 -19.68
CA LEU A 89 1.63 -7.74 -20.86
C LEU A 89 0.81 -7.35 -22.11
N ARG A 90 -0.36 -7.97 -22.32
CA ARG A 90 -1.19 -7.80 -23.52
C ARG A 90 -1.54 -6.35 -23.86
N PRO A 91 -1.95 -5.48 -22.89
CA PRO A 91 -2.42 -4.14 -23.23
C PRO A 91 -1.34 -3.28 -23.90
N ALA A 92 -0.13 -3.26 -23.35
CA ALA A 92 0.96 -2.45 -23.86
C ALA A 92 1.66 -3.10 -25.06
N THR A 93 1.84 -4.42 -25.06
CA THR A 93 2.52 -5.12 -26.17
C THR A 93 1.64 -5.26 -27.41
N GLY A 94 0.32 -5.40 -27.24
CA GLY A 94 -0.58 -5.83 -28.30
C GLY A 94 -0.41 -7.30 -28.72
N TYR A 95 0.42 -8.08 -28.02
CA TYR A 95 0.72 -9.47 -28.36
C TYR A 95 -0.37 -10.41 -27.83
N PRO A 96 -0.66 -11.54 -28.51
CA PRO A 96 -1.69 -12.47 -28.05
C PRO A 96 -1.33 -13.15 -26.72
N LEU A 97 -0.07 -13.53 -26.55
CA LEU A 97 0.49 -14.21 -25.37
C LEU A 97 -0.42 -15.34 -24.88
N PRO A 98 -0.65 -16.39 -25.70
CA PRO A 98 -1.45 -17.52 -25.28
C PRO A 98 -0.75 -18.21 -24.10
N VAL A 99 -1.54 -18.53 -23.07
CA VAL A 99 -1.05 -19.31 -21.94
C VAL A 99 -1.36 -20.78 -22.22
N THR A 100 -0.38 -21.67 -22.11
CA THR A 100 -0.49 -23.09 -22.48
C THR A 100 0.25 -24.00 -21.49
N ASP A 101 -0.23 -25.22 -21.34
CA ASP A 101 0.41 -26.33 -20.63
C ASP A 101 1.12 -27.32 -21.59
N ALA A 102 0.88 -27.19 -22.90
CA ALA A 102 1.47 -28.03 -23.93
C ALA A 102 2.96 -27.72 -24.12
N ALA A 103 3.73 -28.76 -24.48
CA ALA A 103 5.10 -28.59 -24.93
C ALA A 103 5.19 -28.67 -26.46
N PRO A 104 5.22 -27.53 -27.17
CA PRO A 104 5.94 -27.41 -28.43
C PRO A 104 7.27 -26.68 -28.19
N GLY A 105 8.28 -26.96 -29.01
CA GLY A 105 9.53 -26.18 -28.98
C GLY A 105 9.23 -24.70 -29.26
N GLY A 106 9.70 -23.80 -28.39
CA GLY A 106 9.61 -22.34 -28.61
C GLY A 106 8.80 -21.52 -27.60
N ALA A 107 8.38 -22.05 -26.44
CA ALA A 107 7.79 -21.20 -25.40
C ALA A 107 8.86 -20.28 -24.78
N GLU A 108 8.74 -18.99 -25.07
CA GLU A 108 9.71 -17.96 -24.68
C GLU A 108 9.61 -17.57 -23.19
N LEU A 109 8.40 -17.61 -22.61
CA LEU A 109 8.17 -17.41 -21.18
C LEU A 109 7.72 -18.72 -20.54
N THR A 110 8.44 -19.22 -19.55
CA THR A 110 8.10 -20.46 -18.82
C THR A 110 7.96 -20.20 -17.33
N LEU A 111 6.78 -20.50 -16.78
CA LEU A 111 6.47 -20.49 -15.34
C LEU A 111 6.38 -21.93 -14.86
N THR A 112 7.07 -22.25 -13.77
CA THR A 112 7.15 -23.61 -13.25
C THR A 112 7.00 -23.62 -11.74
N VAL A 113 5.97 -24.31 -11.25
CA VAL A 113 5.91 -24.72 -9.85
C VAL A 113 6.63 -26.07 -9.76
N ALA A 114 7.79 -26.10 -9.12
CA ALA A 114 8.55 -27.34 -8.92
C ALA A 114 8.92 -27.42 -7.43
N GLY A 115 8.42 -28.42 -6.73
CA GLY A 115 8.83 -28.63 -5.34
C GLY A 115 10.29 -29.05 -5.27
N ALA A 116 11.10 -28.35 -4.48
CA ALA A 116 12.39 -28.72 -3.85
C ALA A 116 13.49 -29.50 -4.63
N ASP A 117 13.30 -29.85 -5.90
CA ASP A 117 14.23 -30.70 -6.68
C ASP A 117 14.88 -29.91 -7.83
N LEU A 118 15.20 -28.64 -7.57
CA LEU A 118 16.10 -27.86 -8.41
C LEU A 118 17.51 -27.96 -7.83
N GLY A 119 18.37 -28.65 -8.57
CA GLY A 119 19.74 -28.99 -8.18
C GLY A 119 20.49 -27.87 -7.46
N SER A 120 21.09 -28.26 -6.33
CA SER A 120 21.97 -27.49 -5.47
C SER A 120 23.05 -26.73 -6.27
N GLY A 121 22.92 -25.41 -6.37
CA GLY A 121 23.90 -24.55 -7.03
C GLY A 121 24.21 -23.23 -6.33
N ALA A 122 23.54 -22.89 -5.22
CA ALA A 122 23.85 -21.70 -4.42
C ALA A 122 24.25 -22.11 -2.99
N PRO A 123 25.25 -21.45 -2.37
CA PRO A 123 25.71 -21.79 -1.02
C PRO A 123 24.61 -21.46 0.00
N THR A 124 24.14 -22.49 0.68
CA THR A 124 23.23 -22.38 1.82
C THR A 124 24.03 -22.05 3.07
N ASP A 125 24.12 -20.77 3.43
CA ASP A 125 24.46 -20.41 4.80
C ASP A 125 23.17 -20.31 5.62
N SER A 126 23.09 -21.18 6.63
CA SER A 126 22.08 -21.31 7.68
C SER A 126 20.67 -21.81 7.29
N GLY A 127 20.46 -23.13 7.45
CA GLY A 127 19.21 -23.70 7.98
C GLY A 127 17.97 -23.77 7.08
N ALA A 128 17.98 -23.24 5.86
CA ALA A 128 16.85 -23.36 4.92
C ALA A 128 17.00 -24.62 4.05
N GLY A 129 15.95 -25.45 3.97
CA GLY A 129 15.92 -26.66 3.15
C GLY A 129 16.12 -26.39 1.65
N ALA A 130 16.36 -27.45 0.88
CA ALA A 130 16.40 -27.38 -0.58
C ALA A 130 15.05 -26.83 -1.11
N GLY A 131 15.03 -25.63 -1.68
CA GLY A 131 13.83 -24.93 -2.16
C GLY A 131 13.92 -23.41 -2.06
N HIS A 132 12.90 -22.72 -2.56
CA HIS A 132 12.75 -21.26 -2.48
C HIS A 132 11.83 -20.81 -1.32
N GLY A 133 11.18 -21.74 -0.62
CA GLY A 133 10.19 -21.46 0.42
C GLY A 133 8.85 -20.98 -0.16
N ASP A 134 7.90 -20.67 0.73
CA ASP A 134 6.51 -20.40 0.32
C ASP A 134 6.33 -19.19 -0.60
N GLU A 135 7.27 -18.24 -0.57
CA GLU A 135 7.15 -16.95 -1.27
C GLU A 135 8.34 -16.61 -2.16
N GLY A 136 9.39 -17.44 -2.17
CA GLY A 136 10.59 -17.21 -2.96
C GLY A 136 10.51 -17.77 -4.37
N TYR A 137 11.44 -17.33 -5.22
CA TYR A 137 11.53 -17.76 -6.62
C TYR A 137 12.95 -17.64 -7.17
N ARG A 138 13.14 -18.21 -8.36
CA ARG A 138 14.29 -18.04 -9.24
C ARG A 138 13.83 -17.58 -10.61
N LEU A 139 14.36 -16.45 -11.07
CA LEU A 139 14.12 -15.89 -12.40
C LEU A 139 15.42 -15.96 -13.22
N GLU A 140 15.37 -16.61 -14.37
CA GLU A 140 16.51 -16.76 -15.30
C GLU A 140 16.12 -16.19 -16.65
N ILE A 141 16.91 -15.25 -17.15
CA ILE A 141 16.71 -14.59 -18.44
C ILE A 141 17.92 -14.90 -19.32
N THR A 142 17.68 -15.54 -20.46
CA THR A 142 18.71 -15.90 -21.44
C THR A 142 18.32 -15.42 -22.83
N THR A 143 19.25 -15.46 -23.77
CA THR A 143 18.96 -15.14 -25.19
C THR A 143 17.82 -15.97 -25.78
N THR A 144 17.53 -17.14 -25.22
CA THR A 144 16.49 -18.06 -25.72
C THR A 144 15.15 -17.97 -24.98
N GLY A 145 15.06 -17.24 -23.87
CA GLY A 145 13.81 -17.13 -23.12
C GLY A 145 13.96 -16.73 -21.66
N VAL A 146 12.82 -16.68 -20.98
CA VAL A 146 12.67 -16.36 -19.55
C VAL A 146 12.09 -17.57 -18.83
N ARG A 147 12.74 -18.00 -17.75
CA ARG A 147 12.27 -19.06 -16.88
C ARG A 147 12.07 -18.53 -15.47
N LEU A 148 10.85 -18.67 -14.96
CA LEU A 148 10.50 -18.35 -13.59
C LEU A 148 10.09 -19.63 -12.86
N THR A 149 10.79 -19.96 -11.79
CA THR A 149 10.55 -21.18 -11.00
C THR A 149 10.34 -20.84 -9.53
N ALA A 150 9.40 -21.53 -8.87
CA ALA A 150 9.12 -21.37 -7.45
C ALA A 150 8.53 -22.66 -6.84
N ASP A 151 8.53 -22.76 -5.51
CA ASP A 151 7.92 -23.89 -4.80
C ASP A 151 6.38 -23.78 -4.74
N THR A 152 5.84 -22.57 -4.91
CA THR A 152 4.41 -22.28 -4.82
C THR A 152 3.96 -21.28 -5.90
N ALA A 153 2.64 -21.17 -6.10
CA ALA A 153 2.06 -20.11 -6.93
C ALA A 153 2.36 -18.70 -6.38
N THR A 154 2.49 -18.52 -5.05
CA THR A 154 2.86 -17.22 -4.46
C THR A 154 4.27 -16.80 -4.85
N GLY A 155 5.23 -17.73 -4.83
CA GLY A 155 6.58 -17.46 -5.31
C GLY A 155 6.60 -17.07 -6.80
N LEU A 156 5.84 -17.77 -7.65
CA LEU A 156 5.67 -17.37 -9.05
C LEU A 156 5.06 -15.97 -9.17
N PHE A 157 4.03 -15.67 -8.39
CA PHE A 157 3.39 -14.36 -8.41
C PHE A 157 4.37 -13.24 -8.08
N HIS A 158 5.21 -13.42 -7.05
CA HIS A 158 6.26 -12.46 -6.69
C HIS A 158 7.32 -12.30 -7.78
N GLY A 159 7.72 -13.41 -8.43
CA GLY A 159 8.64 -13.36 -9.55
C GLY A 159 8.09 -12.60 -10.76
N VAL A 160 6.78 -12.70 -11.02
CA VAL A 160 6.10 -11.89 -12.04
C VAL A 160 6.18 -10.39 -11.71
N GLN A 161 6.13 -10.00 -10.43
CA GLN A 161 6.28 -8.58 -10.05
C GLN A 161 7.69 -8.06 -10.32
N THR A 162 8.71 -8.91 -10.16
CA THR A 162 10.08 -8.57 -10.58
C THR A 162 10.20 -8.48 -12.10
N LEU A 163 9.66 -9.46 -12.83
CA LEU A 163 9.66 -9.46 -14.30
C LEU A 163 9.01 -8.20 -14.88
N ARG A 164 7.88 -7.76 -14.31
CA ARG A 164 7.21 -6.50 -14.64
C ARG A 164 8.14 -5.29 -14.55
N GLN A 165 8.98 -5.23 -13.52
CA GLN A 165 9.91 -4.12 -13.29
C GLN A 165 11.15 -4.19 -14.18
N LEU A 166 11.47 -5.35 -14.74
CA LEU A 166 12.57 -5.50 -15.69
C LEU A 166 12.20 -5.10 -17.12
N LEU A 167 10.90 -5.10 -17.46
CA LEU A 167 10.41 -4.60 -18.75
C LEU A 167 10.43 -3.06 -18.81
N PRO A 168 10.52 -2.42 -19.98
CA PRO A 168 10.42 -0.96 -20.13
C PRO A 168 9.19 -0.37 -19.42
N ALA A 169 9.29 0.86 -18.90
CA ALA A 169 8.21 1.50 -18.14
C ALA A 169 6.88 1.63 -18.90
N THR A 170 6.95 1.68 -20.23
CA THR A 170 5.82 1.68 -21.17
C THR A 170 4.95 0.43 -21.08
N ILE A 171 5.43 -0.66 -20.44
CA ILE A 171 4.63 -1.86 -20.17
C ILE A 171 3.39 -1.58 -19.32
N GLU A 172 3.40 -0.49 -18.56
CA GLU A 172 2.25 -0.05 -17.76
C GLU A 172 1.12 0.60 -18.60
N SER A 173 1.34 0.78 -19.91
CA SER A 173 0.35 1.37 -20.81
C SER A 173 -0.89 0.50 -20.93
N ARG A 174 -2.07 1.14 -20.94
CA ARG A 174 -3.36 0.46 -21.16
C ARG A 174 -3.68 0.23 -22.65
N THR A 175 -2.84 0.73 -23.55
CA THR A 175 -3.00 0.61 -24.99
C THR A 175 -1.68 0.20 -25.64
N PRO A 176 -1.71 -0.42 -26.83
CA PRO A 176 -0.49 -0.86 -27.50
C PRO A 176 0.51 0.27 -27.72
N VAL A 177 1.79 -0.02 -27.50
CA VAL A 177 2.93 0.89 -27.70
C VAL A 177 3.94 0.21 -28.62
N ASP A 178 4.44 0.95 -29.60
CA ASP A 178 5.56 0.50 -30.43
C ASP A 178 6.87 0.66 -29.63
N GLU A 179 7.29 -0.43 -29.00
CA GLU A 179 8.44 -0.49 -28.10
C GLU A 179 9.17 -1.83 -28.28
N ARG A 180 10.49 -1.81 -28.07
CA ARG A 180 11.26 -3.05 -27.98
C ARG A 180 11.16 -3.61 -26.55
N TRP A 181 10.44 -4.70 -26.37
CA TRP A 181 10.23 -5.35 -25.07
C TRP A 181 11.45 -6.17 -24.63
N VAL A 182 12.51 -5.47 -24.22
CA VAL A 182 13.79 -6.07 -23.79
C VAL A 182 13.80 -6.34 -22.30
N LEU A 183 14.35 -7.49 -21.92
CA LEU A 183 14.65 -7.91 -20.56
C LEU A 183 16.17 -8.08 -20.40
N PRO A 184 16.77 -7.58 -19.31
CA PRO A 184 18.19 -7.77 -19.03
C PRO A 184 18.52 -9.23 -18.73
N GLY A 185 19.61 -9.74 -19.31
CA GLY A 185 20.07 -11.11 -19.11
C GLY A 185 20.64 -11.39 -17.71
N GLY A 186 20.44 -12.63 -17.23
CA GLY A 186 21.06 -13.11 -15.99
C GLY A 186 20.10 -13.87 -15.08
N VAL A 187 20.44 -13.92 -13.79
CA VAL A 187 19.76 -14.74 -12.78
C VAL A 187 19.43 -13.92 -11.54
N ILE A 188 18.18 -14.01 -11.08
CA ILE A 188 17.72 -13.51 -9.78
C ILE A 188 17.26 -14.69 -8.94
N VAL A 189 17.73 -14.76 -7.70
CA VAL A 189 17.19 -15.66 -6.66
C VAL A 189 16.70 -14.79 -5.53
N ASP A 190 15.44 -14.97 -5.10
CA ASP A 190 14.81 -14.04 -4.18
C ASP A 190 13.83 -14.73 -3.22
N ARG A 191 13.69 -14.16 -2.02
CA ARG A 191 12.75 -14.57 -0.97
C ARG A 191 12.64 -13.47 0.10
N PRO A 192 11.50 -13.35 0.79
CA PRO A 192 11.30 -12.30 1.78
C PRO A 192 12.12 -12.53 3.06
N ARG A 193 12.53 -11.42 3.68
CA ARG A 193 13.11 -11.36 5.03
C ARG A 193 12.05 -11.62 6.11
N PHE A 194 10.85 -11.04 5.94
CA PHE A 194 9.76 -11.14 6.91
C PHE A 194 8.49 -11.76 6.29
N PRO A 195 7.77 -12.64 7.01
CA PRO A 195 6.54 -13.25 6.53
C PRO A 195 5.35 -12.28 6.47
N TYR A 196 5.33 -11.22 7.30
CA TYR A 196 4.27 -10.21 7.30
C TYR A 196 4.75 -8.90 6.67
N ARG A 197 4.11 -8.48 5.58
CA ARG A 197 4.45 -7.26 4.84
C ARG A 197 3.14 -6.56 4.46
N GLY A 198 2.70 -5.66 5.32
CA GLY A 198 1.37 -5.10 5.30
C GLY A 198 1.30 -3.62 4.91
N ALA A 199 0.12 -3.20 4.49
CA ALA A 199 -0.33 -1.82 4.56
C ALA A 199 -1.73 -1.78 5.14
N MET A 200 -2.07 -0.70 5.85
CA MET A 200 -3.43 -0.46 6.33
C MET A 200 -4.09 0.63 5.50
N LEU A 201 -5.37 0.46 5.19
CA LEU A 201 -6.23 1.52 4.67
C LEU A 201 -7.36 1.80 5.66
N ASP A 202 -7.40 3.03 6.18
CA ASP A 202 -8.53 3.57 6.93
C ASP A 202 -9.67 3.92 5.96
N VAL A 203 -10.77 3.18 6.08
CA VAL A 203 -12.00 3.44 5.32
C VAL A 203 -13.10 4.02 6.22
N SER A 204 -12.81 4.22 7.51
CA SER A 204 -13.71 4.73 8.54
C SER A 204 -13.76 6.25 8.50
N ARG A 205 -12.60 6.93 8.48
CA ARG A 205 -12.55 8.40 8.52
C ARG A 205 -13.03 9.02 7.20
N HIS A 206 -12.65 8.44 6.07
CA HIS A 206 -13.27 8.66 4.76
C HIS A 206 -13.54 7.31 4.08
N PHE A 207 -14.73 7.11 3.53
CA PHE A 207 -15.09 5.87 2.86
C PHE A 207 -14.53 5.81 1.44
N PHE A 208 -13.90 4.68 1.10
CA PHE A 208 -13.39 4.36 -0.23
C PHE A 208 -14.21 3.22 -0.85
N ALA A 209 -14.58 3.37 -2.12
CA ALA A 209 -15.39 2.36 -2.81
C ALA A 209 -14.59 1.07 -3.04
N VAL A 210 -15.28 -0.01 -3.39
CA VAL A 210 -14.64 -1.32 -3.66
C VAL A 210 -13.51 -1.18 -4.66
N GLU A 211 -13.71 -0.46 -5.77
CA GLU A 211 -12.67 -0.30 -6.80
C GLU A 211 -11.41 0.40 -6.29
N ASP A 212 -11.55 1.36 -5.37
CA ASP A 212 -10.42 2.06 -4.76
C ASP A 212 -9.62 1.10 -3.87
N VAL A 213 -10.31 0.25 -3.10
CA VAL A 213 -9.64 -0.80 -2.30
C VAL A 213 -8.94 -1.81 -3.21
N LEU A 214 -9.58 -2.23 -4.31
CA LEU A 214 -8.93 -3.12 -5.29
C LEU A 214 -7.68 -2.47 -5.90
N ARG A 215 -7.72 -1.16 -6.14
CA ARG A 215 -6.56 -0.40 -6.61
C ARG A 215 -5.43 -0.36 -5.59
N VAL A 216 -5.73 -0.25 -4.30
CA VAL A 216 -4.73 -0.37 -3.22
C VAL A 216 -4.10 -1.77 -3.21
N VAL A 217 -4.90 -2.83 -3.35
CA VAL A 217 -4.36 -4.21 -3.48
C VAL A 217 -3.38 -4.32 -4.66
N ASP A 218 -3.69 -3.71 -5.81
CA ASP A 218 -2.76 -3.69 -6.96
C ASP A 218 -1.43 -2.98 -6.63
N HIS A 219 -1.45 -1.93 -5.81
CA HIS A 219 -0.24 -1.24 -5.36
C HIS A 219 0.60 -2.11 -4.41
N LEU A 220 -0.04 -2.83 -3.50
CA LEU A 220 0.63 -3.78 -2.60
C LEU A 220 1.31 -4.90 -3.40
N ALA A 221 0.57 -5.48 -4.35
CA ALA A 221 1.03 -6.56 -5.19
C ALA A 221 2.32 -6.19 -5.95
N ARG A 222 2.43 -4.98 -6.51
CA ARG A 222 3.63 -4.49 -7.24
C ARG A 222 4.92 -4.63 -6.45
N TYR A 223 4.84 -4.52 -5.13
CA TYR A 223 5.99 -4.50 -4.22
C TYR A 223 6.03 -5.70 -3.29
N LYS A 224 5.30 -6.78 -3.64
CA LYS A 224 5.31 -8.05 -2.90
C LYS A 224 4.82 -7.92 -1.44
N LEU A 225 4.04 -6.88 -1.13
CA LEU A 225 3.29 -6.79 0.13
C LEU A 225 2.16 -7.83 0.09
N ASN A 226 1.96 -8.55 1.19
CA ASN A 226 1.07 -9.71 1.25
C ASN A 226 -0.07 -9.57 2.26
N HIS A 227 -0.21 -8.41 2.92
CA HIS A 227 -1.31 -8.13 3.84
C HIS A 227 -1.93 -6.76 3.55
N LEU A 228 -3.27 -6.73 3.47
CA LEU A 228 -4.03 -5.49 3.51
C LEU A 228 -4.86 -5.49 4.78
N HIS A 229 -4.48 -4.63 5.71
CA HIS A 229 -5.24 -4.32 6.91
C HIS A 229 -6.33 -3.30 6.54
N LEU A 230 -7.60 -3.65 6.77
CA LEU A 230 -8.72 -2.74 6.60
C LEU A 230 -9.22 -2.30 7.97
N HIS A 231 -9.01 -1.03 8.28
CA HIS A 231 -9.59 -0.39 9.46
C HIS A 231 -11.05 -0.02 9.14
N LEU A 232 -11.98 -0.89 9.54
CA LEU A 232 -13.38 -0.89 9.05
C LEU A 232 -14.34 -0.11 9.95
N THR A 233 -13.95 0.21 11.18
CA THR A 233 -14.83 0.88 12.14
C THR A 233 -14.06 1.89 12.96
N ASP A 234 -14.60 3.10 13.09
CA ASP A 234 -14.10 4.14 13.99
C ASP A 234 -15.24 5.06 14.46
N ASP A 235 -14.92 6.19 15.09
CA ASP A 235 -15.87 7.16 15.62
C ASP A 235 -16.78 7.78 14.55
N GLN A 236 -16.24 7.98 13.36
CA GLN A 236 -16.90 8.66 12.24
C GLN A 236 -17.66 7.72 11.31
N GLY A 237 -17.45 6.40 11.43
CA GLY A 237 -17.97 5.48 10.44
C GLY A 237 -17.89 4.00 10.79
N TRP A 238 -18.96 3.28 10.48
CA TRP A 238 -18.97 1.81 10.47
C TRP A 238 -19.13 1.29 9.03
N ARG A 239 -18.16 0.51 8.55
CA ARG A 239 -17.98 0.26 7.10
C ARG A 239 -18.24 -1.17 6.64
N ILE A 240 -18.76 -2.06 7.50
CA ILE A 240 -19.08 -3.44 7.11
C ILE A 240 -20.46 -3.88 7.58
N ALA A 241 -21.25 -4.49 6.70
CA ALA A 241 -22.58 -4.97 7.05
C ALA A 241 -22.53 -6.18 8.02
N ILE A 242 -23.21 -6.04 9.16
CA ILE A 242 -23.41 -7.08 10.17
C ILE A 242 -24.91 -7.38 10.26
N ASP A 243 -25.32 -8.62 10.00
CA ASP A 243 -26.73 -8.98 9.85
C ASP A 243 -27.46 -8.95 11.21
N SER A 244 -26.78 -9.37 12.28
CA SER A 244 -27.28 -9.30 13.65
C SER A 244 -27.43 -7.86 14.18
N TRP A 245 -26.68 -6.91 13.61
CA TRP A 245 -26.64 -5.50 14.02
C TRP A 245 -26.79 -4.52 12.83
N PRO A 246 -27.93 -4.54 12.11
CA PRO A 246 -28.08 -3.86 10.81
C PRO A 246 -28.03 -2.33 10.88
N ARG A 247 -28.22 -1.72 12.06
CA ARG A 247 -28.12 -0.26 12.22
C ARG A 247 -26.68 0.23 12.21
N LEU A 248 -25.69 -0.65 12.38
CA LEU A 248 -24.29 -0.27 12.33
C LEU A 248 -23.97 0.41 10.99
N THR A 249 -24.41 -0.14 9.86
CA THR A 249 -24.21 0.48 8.55
C THR A 249 -25.32 1.46 8.16
N THR A 250 -26.59 1.17 8.46
CA THR A 250 -27.72 2.02 8.04
C THR A 250 -27.87 3.30 8.87
N VAL A 251 -27.21 3.39 10.03
CA VAL A 251 -27.10 4.60 10.85
C VAL A 251 -25.63 5.02 10.99
N GLY A 252 -24.77 4.14 11.54
CA GLY A 252 -23.36 4.45 11.82
C GLY A 252 -22.46 4.58 10.58
N GLY A 253 -22.90 4.12 9.42
CA GLY A 253 -22.16 4.24 8.15
C GLY A 253 -22.56 5.44 7.29
N THR A 254 -23.52 6.26 7.72
CA THR A 254 -24.18 7.26 6.87
C THR A 254 -23.35 8.53 6.61
N THR A 255 -22.37 8.82 7.47
CA THR A 255 -21.48 9.97 7.35
C THR A 255 -20.01 9.56 7.53
N GLN A 256 -19.13 10.55 7.56
CA GLN A 256 -17.69 10.44 7.70
C GLN A 256 -17.12 11.80 8.15
N VAL A 257 -15.80 11.94 8.23
CA VAL A 257 -15.14 13.22 8.52
C VAL A 257 -15.65 14.33 7.57
N GLY A 258 -15.83 15.53 8.09
CA GLY A 258 -16.29 16.68 7.29
C GLY A 258 -17.78 16.66 6.91
N ALA A 259 -18.59 15.77 7.51
CA ALA A 259 -20.03 15.65 7.30
C ALA A 259 -20.46 15.32 5.86
N GLY A 260 -19.54 14.74 5.07
CA GLY A 260 -19.86 14.15 3.77
C GLY A 260 -20.71 12.88 3.90
N PRO A 261 -21.30 12.41 2.78
CA PRO A 261 -21.89 11.08 2.75
C PRO A 261 -20.81 10.03 3.02
N GLY A 262 -21.11 9.09 3.91
CA GLY A 262 -20.24 7.94 4.17
C GLY A 262 -20.47 6.82 3.16
N GLY A 263 -20.38 5.60 3.66
CA GLY A 263 -20.64 4.37 2.92
C GLY A 263 -20.28 3.15 3.76
N TYR A 264 -20.53 1.97 3.20
CA TYR A 264 -20.15 0.69 3.79
C TYR A 264 -20.07 -0.40 2.72
N TYR A 265 -19.37 -1.48 3.04
CA TYR A 265 -19.34 -2.69 2.25
C TYR A 265 -20.47 -3.62 2.66
N SER A 266 -21.30 -4.01 1.69
CA SER A 266 -22.14 -5.19 1.87
C SER A 266 -21.26 -6.44 2.05
N LYS A 267 -21.84 -7.53 2.55
CA LYS A 267 -21.11 -8.82 2.60
C LYS A 267 -20.66 -9.29 1.22
N ALA A 268 -21.34 -8.91 0.14
CA ALA A 268 -20.93 -9.23 -1.22
C ALA A 268 -19.71 -8.41 -1.66
N ASP A 269 -19.69 -7.11 -1.32
CA ASP A 269 -18.57 -6.21 -1.58
C ASP A 269 -17.32 -6.68 -0.85
N TYR A 270 -17.44 -6.98 0.45
CA TYR A 270 -16.32 -7.46 1.25
C TYR A 270 -15.77 -8.79 0.73
N ARG A 271 -16.63 -9.76 0.37
CA ARG A 271 -16.19 -11.00 -0.29
C ARG A 271 -15.49 -10.75 -1.62
N ARG A 272 -15.92 -9.74 -2.38
CA ARG A 272 -15.27 -9.35 -3.63
C ARG A 272 -13.85 -8.82 -3.36
N ILE A 273 -13.68 -7.96 -2.36
CA ILE A 273 -12.37 -7.45 -1.91
C ILE A 273 -11.46 -8.61 -1.51
N VAL A 274 -11.93 -9.48 -0.59
CA VAL A 274 -11.17 -10.65 -0.10
C VAL A 274 -10.72 -11.55 -1.26
N ARG A 275 -11.63 -11.89 -2.18
CA ARG A 275 -11.31 -12.75 -3.33
C ARG A 275 -10.30 -12.09 -4.27
N TYR A 276 -10.43 -10.79 -4.51
CA TYR A 276 -9.52 -10.07 -5.39
C TYR A 276 -8.11 -9.98 -4.79
N ALA A 277 -8.03 -9.69 -3.49
CA ALA A 277 -6.79 -9.71 -2.72
C ALA A 277 -6.12 -11.10 -2.75
N ALA A 278 -6.88 -12.17 -2.51
CA ALA A 278 -6.36 -13.53 -2.53
C ALA A 278 -5.74 -13.92 -3.89
N ARG A 279 -6.34 -13.50 -5.01
CA ARG A 279 -5.76 -13.72 -6.36
C ARG A 279 -4.43 -13.00 -6.57
N ARG A 280 -4.16 -11.96 -5.79
CA ARG A 280 -2.89 -11.22 -5.77
C ARG A 280 -2.00 -11.62 -4.60
N HIS A 281 -2.31 -12.75 -3.96
CA HIS A 281 -1.58 -13.28 -2.82
C HIS A 281 -1.49 -12.29 -1.64
N VAL A 282 -2.52 -11.44 -1.51
CA VAL A 282 -2.72 -10.51 -0.40
C VAL A 282 -3.81 -11.05 0.53
N THR A 283 -3.47 -11.21 1.80
CA THR A 283 -4.40 -11.59 2.86
C THR A 283 -5.07 -10.35 3.45
N ILE A 284 -6.40 -10.37 3.60
CA ILE A 284 -7.12 -9.31 4.30
C ILE A 284 -7.03 -9.52 5.81
N VAL A 285 -6.68 -8.47 6.55
CA VAL A 285 -6.75 -8.38 8.01
C VAL A 285 -7.84 -7.35 8.35
N PRO A 286 -9.05 -7.75 8.75
CA PRO A 286 -10.08 -6.80 9.15
C PRO A 286 -9.86 -6.32 10.58
N GLU A 287 -10.10 -5.04 10.81
CA GLU A 287 -10.18 -4.46 12.14
C GLU A 287 -11.59 -3.99 12.48
N VAL A 288 -12.02 -4.36 13.69
CA VAL A 288 -13.11 -3.71 14.41
C VAL A 288 -12.51 -3.19 15.71
N ASP A 289 -12.30 -1.89 15.79
CA ASP A 289 -11.61 -1.26 16.92
C ASP A 289 -12.49 -1.22 18.18
N LEU A 290 -11.91 -1.68 19.29
CA LEU A 290 -12.57 -1.91 20.57
C LEU A 290 -11.56 -1.78 21.74
N PRO A 291 -11.94 -1.26 22.90
CA PRO A 291 -13.25 -0.69 23.22
C PRO A 291 -13.38 0.79 22.79
N GLY A 292 -12.28 1.46 22.46
CA GLY A 292 -12.24 2.84 21.95
C GLY A 292 -12.73 2.94 20.51
N HIS A 293 -12.71 4.15 19.94
CA HIS A 293 -13.06 4.37 18.52
C HIS A 293 -14.42 3.77 18.10
N THR A 294 -15.41 3.82 18.99
CA THR A 294 -16.69 3.13 18.81
C THR A 294 -17.88 4.05 18.60
N ASN A 295 -17.70 5.37 18.47
CA ASN A 295 -18.84 6.30 18.42
C ASN A 295 -19.86 5.96 17.32
N ALA A 296 -19.44 5.50 16.14
CA ALA A 296 -20.38 5.08 15.09
C ALA A 296 -21.30 3.92 15.52
N ALA A 297 -20.78 2.97 16.29
CA ALA A 297 -21.58 1.89 16.88
C ALA A 297 -22.52 2.41 17.98
N LEU A 298 -22.06 3.34 18.81
CA LEU A 298 -22.86 3.93 19.89
C LEU A 298 -24.03 4.78 19.37
N VAL A 299 -23.84 5.50 18.26
CA VAL A 299 -24.92 6.21 17.56
C VAL A 299 -25.98 5.22 17.05
N ALA A 300 -25.53 4.10 16.49
CA ALA A 300 -26.40 3.06 15.97
C ALA A 300 -27.14 2.29 17.07
N TYR A 301 -26.47 2.01 18.19
CA TYR A 301 -26.99 1.24 19.33
C TYR A 301 -26.61 1.92 20.65
N PRO A 302 -27.38 2.94 21.08
CA PRO A 302 -27.11 3.72 22.29
C PRO A 302 -27.00 2.88 23.55
N GLU A 303 -27.64 1.72 23.59
CA GLU A 303 -27.55 0.80 24.72
C GLU A 303 -26.15 0.18 24.92
N LEU A 304 -25.23 0.33 23.97
CA LEU A 304 -23.82 -0.04 24.14
C LEU A 304 -22.99 1.06 24.81
N ALA A 305 -23.51 2.28 24.86
CA ALA A 305 -22.79 3.42 25.43
C ALA A 305 -22.84 3.42 26.96
N PRO A 306 -21.82 3.96 27.63
CA PRO A 306 -21.88 4.28 29.05
C PRO A 306 -23.09 5.16 29.36
N GLY A 307 -23.89 4.77 30.35
CA GLY A 307 -25.12 5.50 30.70
C GLY A 307 -26.26 5.37 29.68
N LYS A 308 -26.09 4.58 28.61
CA LYS A 308 -27.12 4.24 27.61
C LYS A 308 -27.69 5.46 26.86
N VAL A 309 -26.87 6.49 26.68
CA VAL A 309 -27.24 7.73 25.98
C VAL A 309 -26.61 7.72 24.59
N ALA A 310 -27.42 8.01 23.57
CA ALA A 310 -26.96 8.12 22.20
C ALA A 310 -26.03 9.33 22.05
N PRO A 311 -24.76 9.16 21.66
CA PRO A 311 -23.96 10.31 21.24
C PRO A 311 -24.44 10.81 19.86
N PRO A 312 -24.13 12.06 19.48
CA PRO A 312 -24.32 12.51 18.11
C PRO A 312 -23.35 11.79 17.14
N PRO A 313 -23.70 11.68 15.84
CA PRO A 313 -22.72 11.33 14.82
C PRO A 313 -21.49 12.23 14.91
N TYR A 314 -20.30 11.64 14.81
CA TYR A 314 -19.05 12.37 14.88
C TYR A 314 -18.46 12.57 13.49
N THR A 315 -18.09 13.80 13.16
CA THR A 315 -17.53 14.18 11.85
C THR A 315 -16.23 14.98 11.98
N GLY A 316 -15.68 15.05 13.19
CA GLY A 316 -14.39 15.64 13.48
C GLY A 316 -13.24 14.63 13.42
N THR A 317 -12.09 15.01 13.98
CA THR A 317 -10.84 14.24 13.92
C THR A 317 -10.17 14.12 15.30
N GLU A 318 -10.88 14.44 16.39
CA GLU A 318 -10.42 14.18 17.75
C GLU A 318 -10.59 12.69 18.07
N VAL A 319 -9.74 12.18 18.96
CA VAL A 319 -9.63 10.75 19.28
C VAL A 319 -9.71 10.49 20.79
N GLY A 320 -9.99 9.23 21.14
CA GLY A 320 -9.95 8.71 22.50
C GLY A 320 -11.04 9.18 23.47
N PHE A 321 -12.14 9.72 22.93
CA PHE A 321 -13.29 10.14 23.73
C PHE A 321 -14.38 9.06 23.86
N SER A 322 -14.53 8.19 22.86
CA SER A 322 -15.59 7.19 22.80
C SER A 322 -15.15 5.87 23.43
N HIS A 323 -16.12 5.12 23.93
CA HIS A 323 -15.94 3.70 24.24
C HIS A 323 -17.27 2.97 24.40
N VAL A 324 -17.30 1.67 24.10
CA VAL A 324 -18.37 0.78 24.58
C VAL A 324 -18.27 0.59 26.08
N ASP A 325 -19.38 0.25 26.72
CA ASP A 325 -19.47 0.00 28.16
C ASP A 325 -18.84 -1.36 28.52
N PRO A 326 -17.65 -1.41 29.15
CA PRO A 326 -16.96 -2.67 29.44
C PRO A 326 -17.61 -3.46 30.58
N ASP A 327 -18.49 -2.83 31.35
CA ASP A 327 -19.18 -3.43 32.50
C ASP A 327 -20.55 -4.04 32.12
N ASP A 328 -21.02 -3.83 30.87
CA ASP A 328 -22.27 -4.40 30.38
C ASP A 328 -22.03 -5.70 29.60
N GLU A 329 -22.74 -6.77 29.98
CA GLU A 329 -22.70 -8.06 29.27
C GLU A 329 -23.19 -7.95 27.82
N ARG A 330 -24.13 -7.04 27.54
CA ARG A 330 -24.61 -6.80 26.16
C ARG A 330 -23.50 -6.34 25.23
N THR A 331 -22.48 -5.66 25.75
CA THR A 331 -21.29 -5.29 24.97
C THR A 331 -20.58 -6.53 24.44
N TYR A 332 -20.49 -7.59 25.23
CA TYR A 332 -19.79 -8.82 24.82
C TYR A 332 -20.64 -9.69 23.90
N ASP A 333 -21.98 -9.62 23.99
CA ASP A 333 -22.88 -10.20 22.98
C ASP A 333 -22.66 -9.51 21.63
N PHE A 334 -22.65 -8.17 21.62
CA PHE A 334 -22.33 -7.37 20.44
C PHE A 334 -20.96 -7.72 19.83
N VAL A 335 -19.91 -7.74 20.66
CA VAL A 335 -18.55 -8.09 20.22
C VAL A 335 -18.50 -9.51 19.65
N ALA A 336 -19.17 -10.48 20.28
CA ALA A 336 -19.21 -11.86 19.80
C ALA A 336 -19.92 -12.00 18.46
N ASP A 337 -21.07 -11.35 18.29
CA ASP A 337 -21.83 -11.35 17.05
C ASP A 337 -21.03 -10.72 15.90
N VAL A 338 -20.51 -9.50 16.12
CA VAL A 338 -19.75 -8.76 15.11
C VAL A 338 -18.50 -9.53 14.70
N LEU A 339 -17.64 -9.89 15.66
CA LEU A 339 -16.37 -10.56 15.34
C LEU A 339 -16.62 -11.94 14.73
N GLY A 340 -17.67 -12.64 15.16
CA GLY A 340 -18.08 -13.92 14.56
C GLY A 340 -18.48 -13.77 13.09
N GLU A 341 -19.28 -12.76 12.75
CA GLU A 341 -19.69 -12.50 11.37
C GLU A 341 -18.52 -12.03 10.49
N VAL A 342 -17.64 -11.15 11.00
CA VAL A 342 -16.44 -10.71 10.28
C VAL A 342 -15.48 -11.88 10.04
N ALA A 343 -15.28 -12.74 11.05
CA ALA A 343 -14.45 -13.95 10.92
C ALA A 343 -14.97 -14.94 9.86
N ALA A 344 -16.30 -15.06 9.74
CA ALA A 344 -16.94 -15.92 8.74
C ALA A 344 -16.76 -15.39 7.30
N LEU A 345 -16.56 -14.07 7.13
CA LEU A 345 -16.29 -13.45 5.84
C LEU A 345 -14.80 -13.42 5.48
N THR A 346 -13.92 -13.66 6.47
CA THR A 346 -12.48 -13.45 6.37
C THR A 346 -11.74 -14.78 6.45
N PRO A 347 -11.27 -15.34 5.32
CA PRO A 347 -10.56 -16.62 5.32
C PRO A 347 -9.18 -16.54 5.99
N GLY A 348 -8.56 -15.35 6.02
CA GLY A 348 -7.27 -15.10 6.66
C GLY A 348 -7.26 -15.48 8.15
N PRO A 349 -6.09 -15.76 8.74
CA PRO A 349 -6.00 -16.31 10.09
C PRO A 349 -6.18 -15.27 11.20
N TRP A 350 -6.32 -13.98 10.87
CA TRP A 350 -6.28 -12.89 11.84
C TRP A 350 -7.58 -12.09 11.91
N LEU A 351 -7.84 -11.56 13.11
CA LEU A 351 -8.80 -10.49 13.36
C LEU A 351 -8.10 -9.43 14.22
N HIS A 352 -8.13 -8.19 13.77
CA HIS A 352 -7.63 -7.07 14.53
C HIS A 352 -8.76 -6.48 15.39
N ILE A 353 -8.51 -6.26 16.67
CA ILE A 353 -9.51 -5.73 17.62
C ILE A 353 -9.20 -4.30 18.08
N GLY A 354 -8.20 -3.69 17.46
CA GLY A 354 -7.70 -2.36 17.81
C GLY A 354 -7.16 -2.31 19.22
N GLY A 355 -7.78 -1.49 20.06
CA GLY A 355 -7.45 -1.34 21.48
C GLY A 355 -6.57 -0.14 21.79
N ASP A 356 -6.28 0.70 20.83
CA ASP A 356 -5.61 1.98 21.01
C ASP A 356 -6.57 3.05 21.59
N GLU A 357 -5.94 4.11 22.09
CA GLU A 357 -6.56 5.38 22.50
C GLU A 357 -7.84 5.32 23.35
N ALA A 358 -8.11 4.21 24.03
CA ALA A 358 -9.25 4.03 24.93
C ALA A 358 -9.07 4.80 26.26
N PHE A 359 -8.76 6.10 26.21
CA PHE A 359 -8.33 6.92 27.34
C PHE A 359 -9.36 7.02 28.47
N LYS A 360 -10.62 6.66 28.20
CA LYS A 360 -11.71 6.62 29.19
C LYS A 360 -11.81 5.28 29.92
N VAL A 361 -11.29 4.19 29.35
CA VAL A 361 -11.29 2.85 29.96
C VAL A 361 -9.89 2.55 30.47
N LYS A 362 -9.70 2.46 31.79
CA LYS A 362 -8.36 2.37 32.40
C LYS A 362 -8.19 1.13 33.27
N GLY A 363 -6.92 0.71 33.41
CA GLY A 363 -6.52 -0.31 34.37
C GLY A 363 -7.23 -1.65 34.17
N ALA A 364 -7.80 -2.18 35.25
CA ALA A 364 -8.45 -3.49 35.27
C ALA A 364 -9.66 -3.57 34.32
N ALA A 365 -10.39 -2.47 34.11
CA ALA A 365 -11.52 -2.46 33.18
C ALA A 365 -11.07 -2.66 31.73
N TYR A 366 -9.99 -1.98 31.32
CA TYR A 366 -9.43 -2.12 29.98
C TYR A 366 -8.84 -3.51 29.75
N THR A 367 -7.96 -3.95 30.66
CA THR A 367 -7.33 -5.28 30.56
C THR A 367 -8.37 -6.41 30.61
N GLY A 368 -9.37 -6.31 31.49
CA GLY A 368 -10.48 -7.26 31.55
C GLY A 368 -11.32 -7.31 30.27
N PHE A 369 -11.60 -6.16 29.66
CA PHE A 369 -12.27 -6.09 28.36
C PHE A 369 -11.45 -6.79 27.27
N VAL A 370 -10.18 -6.41 27.13
CA VAL A 370 -9.25 -7.00 26.15
C VAL A 370 -9.15 -8.51 26.34
N GLU A 371 -9.00 -9.01 27.56
CA GLU A 371 -8.96 -10.45 27.87
C GLU A 371 -10.23 -11.19 27.44
N ARG A 372 -11.40 -10.59 27.65
CA ARG A 372 -12.68 -11.17 27.19
C ARG A 372 -12.76 -11.17 25.67
N THR A 373 -12.40 -10.08 25.01
CA THR A 373 -12.42 -9.95 23.54
C THR A 373 -11.42 -10.90 22.87
N GLN A 374 -10.21 -11.05 23.41
CA GLN A 374 -9.24 -12.06 22.95
C GLN A 374 -9.82 -13.48 22.99
N ARG A 375 -10.55 -13.85 24.06
CA ARG A 375 -11.23 -15.15 24.15
C ARG A 375 -12.35 -15.30 23.12
N ILE A 376 -13.07 -14.23 22.80
CA ILE A 376 -14.09 -14.23 21.75
C ILE A 376 -13.43 -14.49 20.39
N VAL A 377 -12.35 -13.78 20.06
CA VAL A 377 -11.58 -14.01 18.82
C VAL A 377 -11.11 -15.46 18.73
N ALA A 378 -10.54 -16.02 19.81
CA ALA A 378 -10.06 -17.39 19.82
C ALA A 378 -11.16 -18.43 19.50
N ARG A 379 -12.41 -18.20 19.93
CA ARG A 379 -13.55 -19.09 19.61
C ARG A 379 -13.92 -19.09 18.12
N THR A 380 -13.52 -18.06 17.38
CA THR A 380 -13.70 -18.01 15.91
C THR A 380 -12.63 -18.81 15.16
N GLY A 381 -11.62 -19.34 15.86
CA GLY A 381 -10.48 -20.03 15.25
C GLY A 381 -9.44 -19.08 14.66
N ARG A 382 -9.52 -17.78 14.97
CA ARG A 382 -8.59 -16.75 14.49
C ARG A 382 -7.61 -16.34 15.57
N THR A 383 -6.46 -15.84 15.13
CA THR A 383 -5.45 -15.22 15.98
C THR A 383 -5.77 -13.74 16.13
N VAL A 384 -5.72 -13.25 17.37
CA VAL A 384 -5.95 -11.84 17.65
C VAL A 384 -4.72 -10.99 17.28
N ILE A 385 -4.98 -9.88 16.61
CA ILE A 385 -4.07 -8.73 16.52
C ILE A 385 -4.71 -7.57 17.28
N GLY A 386 -3.90 -6.76 17.94
CA GLY A 386 -4.32 -5.45 18.41
C GLY A 386 -3.14 -4.51 18.47
N TRP A 387 -3.42 -3.21 18.56
CA TRP A 387 -2.39 -2.22 18.81
C TRP A 387 -1.68 -2.53 20.12
N HIS A 388 -0.41 -2.12 20.24
CA HIS A 388 0.45 -2.51 21.35
C HIS A 388 -0.09 -2.19 22.75
N GLN A 389 -1.08 -1.30 22.86
CA GLN A 389 -1.84 -1.04 24.08
C GLN A 389 -2.47 -2.30 24.70
N ILE A 390 -2.70 -3.38 23.93
CA ILE A 390 -3.20 -4.64 24.50
C ILE A 390 -2.12 -5.43 25.26
N ALA A 391 -0.84 -5.04 25.20
CA ALA A 391 0.28 -5.74 25.83
C ALA A 391 0.11 -6.05 27.33
N PRO A 392 -0.46 -5.15 28.17
CA PRO A 392 -0.64 -5.39 29.60
C PRO A 392 -1.67 -6.49 29.93
N ALA A 393 -2.61 -6.76 29.03
CA ALA A 393 -3.62 -7.80 29.22
C ALA A 393 -2.99 -9.19 29.32
N ALA A 394 -3.68 -10.14 29.98
CA ALA A 394 -3.21 -11.51 30.08
C ALA A 394 -2.85 -12.11 28.70
N HIS A 395 -1.76 -12.88 28.67
CA HIS A 395 -1.26 -13.47 27.44
C HIS A 395 -2.25 -14.49 26.88
N LEU A 396 -2.39 -14.47 25.55
CA LEU A 396 -3.07 -15.48 24.78
C LEU A 396 -2.07 -15.99 23.74
N ASP A 397 -1.91 -17.31 23.66
CA ASP A 397 -0.96 -17.94 22.74
C ASP A 397 -1.20 -17.49 21.30
N GLY A 398 -0.11 -17.14 20.61
CA GLY A 398 -0.16 -16.68 19.23
C GLY A 398 -0.58 -15.22 19.04
N ARG A 399 -0.97 -14.47 20.09
CA ARG A 399 -1.37 -13.07 19.94
C ARG A 399 -0.29 -12.22 19.28
N VAL A 400 -0.73 -11.27 18.46
CA VAL A 400 0.14 -10.33 17.77
C VAL A 400 -0.13 -8.92 18.27
N LEU A 401 0.94 -8.16 18.54
CA LEU A 401 0.87 -6.75 18.88
C LEU A 401 1.36 -5.93 17.68
N GLN A 402 0.59 -4.92 17.29
CA GLN A 402 1.00 -3.93 16.31
C GLN A 402 1.56 -2.70 17.03
N TRP A 403 2.87 -2.50 16.94
CA TRP A 403 3.56 -1.43 17.65
C TRP A 403 3.69 -0.17 16.79
N TRP A 404 3.17 0.94 17.30
CA TRP A 404 3.10 2.23 16.60
C TRP A 404 3.80 3.39 17.30
N GLY A 405 4.57 3.11 18.38
CA GLY A 405 5.30 4.15 19.10
C GLY A 405 6.39 4.84 18.27
N THR A 406 7.06 5.82 18.88
CA THR A 406 8.03 6.70 18.19
C THR A 406 9.43 6.71 18.80
N ASN A 407 9.61 6.08 19.96
CA ASN A 407 10.81 6.18 20.79
C ASN A 407 11.69 4.91 20.83
N GLY A 408 11.25 3.80 20.21
CA GLY A 408 12.01 2.55 20.13
C GLY A 408 12.17 1.78 21.46
N ASP A 409 11.55 2.25 22.54
CA ASP A 409 11.64 1.67 23.88
C ASP A 409 10.23 1.49 24.46
N ASP A 410 9.86 0.23 24.68
CA ASP A 410 8.55 -0.17 25.20
C ASP A 410 8.69 -1.44 26.07
N PRO A 411 8.95 -1.27 27.39
CA PRO A 411 9.16 -2.38 28.29
C PRO A 411 7.94 -3.31 28.44
N GLU A 412 6.72 -2.79 28.28
CA GLU A 412 5.50 -3.59 28.38
C GLU A 412 5.35 -4.52 27.18
N VAL A 413 5.66 -4.02 25.99
CA VAL A 413 5.72 -4.81 24.76
C VAL A 413 6.85 -5.83 24.82
N ALA A 414 8.04 -5.45 25.30
CA ALA A 414 9.14 -6.38 25.48
C ALA A 414 8.79 -7.51 26.46
N GLU A 415 8.07 -7.22 27.55
CA GLU A 415 7.53 -8.24 28.46
C GLU A 415 6.46 -9.11 27.78
N ALA A 416 5.56 -8.53 26.99
CA ALA A 416 4.58 -9.32 26.24
C ALA A 416 5.24 -10.28 25.24
N VAL A 417 6.32 -9.86 24.58
CA VAL A 417 7.13 -10.72 23.69
C VAL A 417 7.81 -11.83 24.48
N ARG A 418 8.39 -11.54 25.65
CA ARG A 418 8.95 -12.59 26.53
C ARG A 418 7.93 -13.63 26.96
N ARG A 419 6.64 -13.27 27.01
CA ARG A 419 5.52 -14.18 27.28
C ARG A 419 5.00 -14.91 26.03
N GLY A 420 5.57 -14.66 24.85
CA GLY A 420 5.24 -15.38 23.60
C GLY A 420 4.50 -14.55 22.54
N ALA A 421 4.24 -13.26 22.78
CA ALA A 421 3.62 -12.40 21.78
C ALA A 421 4.55 -12.17 20.57
N ARG A 422 3.95 -11.98 19.39
CA ARG A 422 4.67 -11.61 18.16
C ARG A 422 4.37 -10.17 17.81
N LEU A 423 5.26 -9.52 17.03
CA LEU A 423 5.12 -8.10 16.71
C LEU A 423 4.95 -7.84 15.21
N ILE A 424 4.08 -6.90 14.89
CA ILE A 424 4.11 -6.14 13.62
C ILE A 424 4.59 -4.74 13.98
N LEU A 425 5.58 -4.22 13.24
CA LEU A 425 6.10 -2.87 13.48
C LEU A 425 5.51 -1.89 12.48
N SER A 426 4.92 -0.82 13.01
CA SER A 426 4.43 0.32 12.25
C SER A 426 4.71 1.64 13.00
N PRO A 427 5.98 1.99 13.31
CA PRO A 427 6.30 3.19 14.08
C PRO A 427 5.64 4.43 13.48
N GLY A 428 4.92 5.22 14.28
CA GLY A 428 4.21 6.40 13.81
C GLY A 428 5.11 7.43 13.13
N ASN A 429 6.41 7.45 13.47
CA ASN A 429 7.41 8.36 12.93
C ASN A 429 8.28 7.74 11.81
N HIS A 430 7.93 6.57 11.27
CA HIS A 430 8.60 5.95 10.12
C HIS A 430 7.63 5.35 9.10
N ALA A 431 6.59 4.66 9.56
CA ALA A 431 5.75 3.80 8.72
C ALA A 431 4.33 4.35 8.46
N TYR A 432 3.89 5.38 9.19
CA TYR A 432 2.59 6.01 8.97
C TYR A 432 2.61 6.86 7.70
N LEU A 433 1.84 6.44 6.71
CA LEU A 433 1.77 7.03 5.39
C LEU A 433 0.90 8.28 5.36
N ASP A 434 0.07 8.52 6.38
CA ASP A 434 -0.69 9.77 6.55
C ASP A 434 0.16 10.91 7.12
N MET A 435 1.38 10.65 7.61
CA MET A 435 2.28 11.73 8.01
C MET A 435 2.75 12.53 6.80
N LYS A 436 2.90 13.84 6.96
CA LYS A 436 3.39 14.74 5.94
C LYS A 436 4.83 14.42 5.54
N TYR A 437 5.14 14.57 4.25
CA TYR A 437 6.49 14.47 3.72
C TYR A 437 7.37 15.66 4.16
N ALA A 438 6.79 16.86 4.09
CA ALA A 438 7.41 18.15 4.35
C ALA A 438 6.36 19.13 4.93
N PRO A 439 6.76 20.27 5.55
CA PRO A 439 5.82 21.18 6.20
C PRO A 439 4.69 21.68 5.29
N ASP A 440 4.99 21.84 4.00
CA ASP A 440 4.10 22.33 2.96
C ASP A 440 3.31 21.22 2.24
N THR A 441 3.42 19.97 2.68
CA THR A 441 2.58 18.88 2.17
C THR A 441 1.10 19.22 2.43
N PRO A 442 0.23 19.19 1.40
CA PRO A 442 -1.11 19.77 1.47
C PRO A 442 -2.09 18.96 2.32
N ILE A 443 -1.83 17.66 2.48
CA ILE A 443 -2.63 16.69 3.23
C ILE A 443 -1.75 15.92 4.21
N GLY A 444 -2.36 15.19 5.14
CA GLY A 444 -1.65 14.46 6.18
C GLY A 444 -1.43 15.24 7.48
N HIS A 445 -0.85 14.56 8.46
CA HIS A 445 -0.58 15.07 9.81
C HIS A 445 0.93 15.15 10.10
N ASP A 446 1.31 15.81 11.19
CA ASP A 446 2.71 15.94 11.61
C ASP A 446 2.92 15.65 13.10
N TRP A 447 1.95 15.02 13.76
CA TRP A 447 2.00 14.73 15.20
C TRP A 447 3.15 13.77 15.55
N ALA A 448 3.51 12.84 14.65
CA ALA A 448 4.64 11.94 14.78
C ALA A 448 5.93 12.47 14.12
N GLY A 449 5.89 13.71 13.64
CA GLY A 449 6.93 14.33 12.83
C GLY A 449 6.70 14.17 11.32
N LEU A 450 7.61 14.74 10.55
CA LEU A 450 7.62 14.65 9.08
C LEU A 450 8.35 13.39 8.65
N ILE A 451 7.76 12.66 7.69
CA ILE A 451 8.28 11.41 7.16
C ILE A 451 8.46 11.54 5.66
N ASP A 452 9.65 11.98 5.26
CA ASP A 452 10.11 11.86 3.89
C ASP A 452 10.44 10.39 3.54
N VAL A 453 10.88 10.19 2.29
CA VAL A 453 11.15 8.84 1.76
C VAL A 453 12.35 8.21 2.46
N ARG A 454 13.36 9.02 2.78
CA ARG A 454 14.56 8.57 3.47
C ARG A 454 14.25 8.10 4.87
N ARG A 455 13.45 8.85 5.64
CA ARG A 455 13.03 8.47 6.98
C ARG A 455 12.20 7.19 7.00
N ALA A 456 11.32 7.01 6.02
CA ALA A 456 10.56 5.76 5.87
C ALA A 456 11.47 4.55 5.58
N TYR A 457 12.63 4.78 4.95
CA TYR A 457 13.59 3.75 4.56
C TYR A 457 14.69 3.50 5.62
N GLU A 458 15.21 4.52 6.29
CA GLU A 458 16.44 4.43 7.10
C GLU A 458 16.21 3.91 8.53
N TRP A 459 15.67 2.71 8.66
CA TRP A 459 15.54 2.00 9.94
C TRP A 459 15.59 0.48 9.75
N ASP A 460 15.66 -0.27 10.84
CA ASP A 460 15.68 -1.73 10.81
C ASP A 460 14.56 -2.32 11.65
N PRO A 461 13.52 -2.92 11.03
CA PRO A 461 12.44 -3.55 11.77
C PRO A 461 12.93 -4.62 12.76
N GLY A 462 13.99 -5.37 12.42
CA GLY A 462 14.48 -6.44 13.28
C GLY A 462 15.21 -5.96 14.54
N ALA A 463 15.53 -4.67 14.64
CA ALA A 463 16.31 -4.10 15.74
C ALA A 463 15.73 -2.77 16.25
N HIS A 464 14.49 -2.42 15.87
CA HIS A 464 13.90 -1.13 16.19
C HIS A 464 13.51 -0.99 17.66
N LEU A 465 13.09 -2.09 18.30
CA LEU A 465 12.63 -2.11 19.69
C LEU A 465 13.68 -2.69 20.64
N ILE A 466 13.99 -1.93 21.69
CA ILE A 466 14.89 -2.37 22.75
C ILE A 466 14.28 -3.57 23.48
N GLY A 467 15.09 -4.61 23.71
CA GLY A 467 14.68 -5.80 24.45
C GLY A 467 13.77 -6.76 23.67
N VAL A 468 13.53 -6.51 22.38
CA VAL A 468 12.78 -7.39 21.48
C VAL A 468 13.74 -8.09 20.51
N PRO A 469 13.76 -9.43 20.46
CA PRO A 469 14.60 -10.13 19.52
C PRO A 469 13.98 -10.14 18.11
N ALA A 470 14.82 -10.16 17.06
CA ALA A 470 14.38 -10.02 15.67
C ALA A 470 13.39 -11.11 15.24
N GLU A 471 13.52 -12.33 15.75
CA GLU A 471 12.61 -13.44 15.46
C GLU A 471 11.19 -13.24 16.00
N ALA A 472 11.00 -12.37 17.01
CA ALA A 472 9.66 -12.03 17.49
C ALA A 472 8.90 -11.13 16.51
N VAL A 473 9.61 -10.40 15.65
CA VAL A 473 9.05 -9.49 14.64
C VAL A 473 8.58 -10.28 13.42
N LEU A 474 7.27 -10.27 13.17
CA LEU A 474 6.64 -10.86 11.98
C LEU A 474 6.91 -10.02 10.74
N GLY A 475 7.10 -8.71 10.90
CA GLY A 475 7.49 -7.79 9.84
C GLY A 475 6.93 -6.39 10.05
N VAL A 476 6.59 -5.72 8.94
CA VAL A 476 6.26 -4.29 8.90
C VAL A 476 4.85 -4.09 8.38
N GLU A 477 4.17 -3.08 8.91
CA GLU A 477 2.95 -2.54 8.31
C GLU A 477 3.10 -1.04 8.03
N ALA A 478 2.51 -0.58 6.93
CA ALA A 478 2.47 0.81 6.52
C ALA A 478 1.04 1.37 6.61
N PRO A 479 0.62 1.95 7.76
CA PRO A 479 -0.74 2.42 7.90
C PRO A 479 -1.00 3.73 7.15
N LEU A 480 -2.14 3.81 6.46
CA LEU A 480 -2.66 5.06 5.90
C LEU A 480 -3.99 5.39 6.58
N TRP A 481 -3.93 6.26 7.58
CA TRP A 481 -5.10 6.92 8.15
C TRP A 481 -5.66 7.97 7.19
N THR A 482 -6.97 8.23 7.26
CA THR A 482 -7.67 9.00 6.21
C THR A 482 -8.45 10.21 6.72
N GLU A 483 -8.14 10.79 7.88
CA GLU A 483 -8.76 12.03 8.37
C GLU A 483 -8.65 13.19 7.35
N SER A 484 -7.56 13.23 6.58
CA SER A 484 -7.27 14.28 5.58
C SER A 484 -7.18 13.77 4.14
N VAL A 485 -7.39 12.47 3.92
CA VAL A 485 -7.27 11.80 2.61
C VAL A 485 -8.65 11.39 2.14
N THR A 486 -9.11 11.94 1.01
CA THR A 486 -10.52 11.89 0.60
C THR A 486 -10.75 11.28 -0.77
N THR A 487 -9.69 11.13 -1.58
CA THR A 487 -9.76 10.59 -2.94
C THR A 487 -8.68 9.53 -3.18
N LEU A 488 -8.91 8.66 -4.18
CA LEU A 488 -7.92 7.67 -4.59
C LEU A 488 -6.58 8.30 -5.01
N ALA A 489 -6.60 9.47 -5.65
CA ALA A 489 -5.37 10.16 -6.04
C ALA A 489 -4.56 10.63 -4.81
N GLU A 490 -5.25 11.05 -3.74
CA GLU A 490 -4.61 11.41 -2.46
C GLU A 490 -4.09 10.17 -1.73
N VAL A 491 -4.81 9.04 -1.79
CA VAL A 491 -4.30 7.74 -1.32
C VAL A 491 -3.01 7.40 -2.05
N GLU A 492 -3.00 7.40 -3.38
CA GLU A 492 -1.80 7.10 -4.17
C GLU A 492 -0.65 8.08 -3.88
N PHE A 493 -0.95 9.38 -3.70
CA PHE A 493 0.03 10.40 -3.31
C PHE A 493 0.66 10.14 -1.94
N MET A 494 -0.10 9.65 -0.95
CA MET A 494 0.40 9.37 0.39
C MET A 494 1.08 8.00 0.50
N LEU A 495 0.64 7.02 -0.29
CA LEU A 495 1.29 5.72 -0.42
C LEU A 495 2.66 5.86 -1.10
N LEU A 496 2.72 6.56 -2.23
CA LEU A 496 3.90 6.56 -3.10
C LEU A 496 4.69 7.87 -2.96
N PRO A 497 6.00 7.79 -2.63
CA PRO A 497 6.86 6.63 -2.85
C PRO A 497 7.34 5.91 -1.57
N ARG A 498 6.67 6.07 -0.42
CA ARG A 498 7.08 5.44 0.86
C ARG A 498 6.70 3.96 0.96
N LEU A 499 5.60 3.54 0.35
CA LEU A 499 5.16 2.15 0.30
C LEU A 499 6.26 1.19 -0.23
N PRO A 500 6.92 1.46 -1.38
CA PRO A 500 8.04 0.62 -1.82
C PRO A 500 9.27 0.67 -0.90
N ALA A 501 9.48 1.75 -0.15
CA ALA A 501 10.56 1.82 0.84
C ALA A 501 10.30 0.83 2.00
N LEU A 502 9.09 0.83 2.54
CA LEU A 502 8.67 -0.08 3.61
C LEU A 502 8.59 -1.54 3.11
N ALA A 503 8.15 -1.75 1.87
CA ALA A 503 8.17 -3.07 1.23
C ALA A 503 9.60 -3.62 1.11
N GLU A 504 10.58 -2.78 0.78
CA GLU A 504 11.98 -3.18 0.74
C GLU A 504 12.52 -3.58 2.11
N LEU A 505 12.22 -2.82 3.16
CA LEU A 505 12.62 -3.21 4.52
C LEU A 505 12.05 -4.56 4.97
N ALA A 506 10.84 -4.87 4.50
CA ALA A 506 10.14 -6.09 4.87
C ALA A 506 10.57 -7.30 4.01
N TRP A 507 11.02 -7.07 2.78
CA TRP A 507 11.40 -8.11 1.82
C TRP A 507 12.90 -8.37 1.77
N SER A 508 13.70 -7.32 1.63
CA SER A 508 15.13 -7.42 1.33
C SER A 508 15.96 -7.79 2.56
N PRO A 509 17.05 -8.56 2.40
CA PRO A 509 18.01 -8.79 3.48
C PRO A 509 18.56 -7.48 4.04
N ARG A 510 18.82 -7.43 5.35
CA ARG A 510 19.39 -6.21 5.96
C ARG A 510 20.74 -5.79 5.35
N ALA A 511 21.53 -6.77 4.90
CA ALA A 511 22.87 -6.53 4.35
C ALA A 511 22.89 -5.69 3.05
N ILE A 512 21.77 -5.60 2.32
CA ILE A 512 21.67 -4.82 1.07
C ILE A 512 20.95 -3.48 1.27
N HIS A 513 20.63 -3.12 2.51
CA HIS A 513 20.01 -1.85 2.87
C HIS A 513 20.99 -0.70 2.59
N ASP A 514 20.69 0.10 1.57
CA ASP A 514 21.50 1.23 1.14
C ASP A 514 20.60 2.31 0.52
N TRP A 515 20.57 3.49 1.15
CA TRP A 515 19.74 4.60 0.71
C TRP A 515 20.10 5.07 -0.70
N ALA A 516 21.38 5.12 -1.05
CA ALA A 516 21.82 5.62 -2.35
C ALA A 516 21.37 4.68 -3.48
N GLY A 517 21.60 3.38 -3.34
CA GLY A 517 21.12 2.37 -4.29
C GLY A 517 19.59 2.30 -4.34
N PHE A 518 18.90 2.43 -3.19
CA PHE A 518 17.44 2.42 -3.16
C PHE A 518 16.81 3.58 -3.91
N ARG A 519 17.23 4.83 -3.64
CA ARG A 519 16.63 6.00 -4.31
C ARG A 519 16.86 5.99 -5.82
N ASP A 520 17.99 5.44 -6.29
CA ASP A 520 18.30 5.34 -7.71
C ASP A 520 17.37 4.31 -8.40
N ARG A 521 17.15 3.15 -7.78
CA ARG A 521 16.16 2.16 -8.27
C ARG A 521 14.74 2.72 -8.24
N LEU A 522 14.37 3.38 -7.13
CA LEU A 522 13.07 4.02 -6.95
C LEU A 522 12.79 5.09 -8.01
N ALA A 523 13.80 5.87 -8.42
CA ALA A 523 13.64 6.90 -9.45
C ALA A 523 13.09 6.33 -10.77
N GLY A 524 13.45 5.09 -11.12
CA GLY A 524 12.93 4.37 -12.29
C GLY A 524 11.42 4.11 -12.24
N HIS A 525 10.80 4.12 -11.05
CA HIS A 525 9.37 3.92 -10.89
C HIS A 525 8.54 5.15 -11.25
N GLY A 526 9.12 6.36 -11.23
CA GLY A 526 8.40 7.60 -11.56
C GLY A 526 7.76 7.53 -12.95
N ARG A 527 8.50 7.09 -13.97
CA ARG A 527 7.96 6.92 -15.33
C ARG A 527 6.88 5.83 -15.39
N ARG A 528 7.04 4.72 -14.64
CA ARG A 528 6.05 3.64 -14.56
C ARG A 528 4.73 4.14 -13.99
N TRP A 529 4.78 4.90 -12.90
CA TRP A 529 3.60 5.47 -12.27
C TRP A 529 2.91 6.48 -13.18
N SER A 530 3.67 7.39 -13.81
CA SER A 530 3.11 8.33 -14.80
C SER A 530 2.44 7.60 -15.97
N THR A 531 3.08 6.57 -16.55
CA THR A 531 2.49 5.75 -17.62
C THR A 531 1.22 5.03 -17.16
N ALA A 532 1.19 4.54 -15.92
CA ALA A 532 0.04 3.87 -15.32
C ALA A 532 -1.09 4.81 -14.88
N GLY A 533 -0.89 6.13 -14.97
CA GLY A 533 -1.81 7.16 -14.46
C GLY A 533 -1.97 7.13 -12.94
N ILE A 534 -0.89 6.83 -12.21
CA ILE A 534 -0.84 6.75 -10.75
C ILE A 534 -0.34 8.09 -10.19
N ALA A 535 -1.06 8.68 -9.24
CA ALA A 535 -0.58 9.86 -8.53
C ALA A 535 0.51 9.48 -7.52
N PHE A 536 1.54 10.32 -7.35
CA PHE A 536 2.60 10.07 -6.38
C PHE A 536 3.29 11.37 -5.96
N HIS A 537 3.90 11.38 -4.78
CA HIS A 537 4.73 12.48 -4.32
C HIS A 537 6.13 12.44 -4.98
N ARG A 538 6.51 13.51 -5.65
CA ARG A 538 7.87 13.67 -6.22
C ARG A 538 8.82 14.22 -5.17
N SER A 539 9.32 13.33 -4.32
CA SER A 539 10.31 13.70 -3.30
C SER A 539 11.57 14.33 -3.92
N PRO A 540 12.08 15.44 -3.38
CA PRO A 540 13.28 16.09 -3.91
C PRO A 540 14.56 15.27 -3.70
N GLU A 541 14.55 14.26 -2.83
CA GLU A 541 15.71 13.42 -2.54
C GLU A 541 15.91 12.28 -3.54
N VAL A 542 14.87 11.97 -4.32
CA VAL A 542 14.88 10.92 -5.34
C VAL A 542 15.23 11.54 -6.70
N PRO A 543 16.24 11.03 -7.42
CA PRO A 543 16.70 11.61 -8.67
C PRO A 543 15.79 11.22 -9.85
N TRP A 544 14.53 11.69 -9.84
CA TRP A 544 13.55 11.40 -10.89
C TRP A 544 14.12 11.74 -12.28
N PRO A 545 14.03 10.81 -13.26
CA PRO A 545 14.43 11.12 -14.63
C PRO A 545 13.65 12.32 -15.16
N ALA A 546 14.32 13.21 -15.89
CA ALA A 546 13.66 14.29 -16.60
C ALA A 546 12.61 13.68 -17.54
N GLU A 547 11.35 14.13 -17.42
CA GLU A 547 10.32 13.72 -18.37
C GLU A 547 10.74 14.20 -19.76
N ARG A 548 10.75 13.30 -20.74
CA ARG A 548 10.84 13.75 -22.12
C ARG A 548 9.62 14.62 -22.35
N ALA A 549 9.84 15.84 -22.80
CA ALA A 549 8.78 16.76 -23.21
C ALA A 549 8.11 16.21 -24.48
N ASP A 550 7.39 15.11 -24.34
CA ASP A 550 6.39 14.70 -25.31
C ASP A 550 5.20 15.62 -25.05
N GLY A 551 5.09 16.63 -25.90
CA GLY A 551 4.04 17.63 -25.81
C GLY A 551 2.67 16.97 -25.68
N ASP A 552 1.87 17.55 -24.77
CA ASP A 552 0.45 17.29 -24.59
C ASP A 552 0.08 16.10 -23.67
N ARG A 553 0.14 16.32 -22.35
CA ARG A 553 -1.02 16.33 -21.43
C ARG A 553 -0.59 16.08 -19.97
N LEU A 554 -0.93 17.04 -19.10
CA LEU A 554 -1.22 16.96 -17.65
C LEU A 554 -0.57 18.05 -16.77
N ASP A 555 -0.40 19.27 -17.28
CA ASP A 555 -0.43 20.45 -16.41
C ASP A 555 -1.87 20.92 -16.24
N ARG A 556 -2.60 20.28 -15.33
CA ARG A 556 -3.73 20.92 -14.67
C ARG A 556 -3.36 21.15 -13.21
N GLU A 557 -2.77 22.31 -12.96
CA GLU A 557 -2.90 22.93 -11.64
C GLU A 557 -4.39 22.94 -11.24
N PRO A 558 -4.76 22.52 -10.03
CA PRO A 558 -6.10 22.75 -9.52
C PRO A 558 -6.22 24.22 -9.16
N THR A 559 -6.47 25.09 -10.14
CA THR A 559 -6.95 26.45 -9.88
C THR A 559 -8.43 26.39 -9.52
N ARG A 560 -8.71 26.14 -8.25
CA ARG A 560 -9.94 26.60 -7.62
C ARG A 560 -9.59 27.21 -6.26
N PRO A 561 -9.85 28.50 -6.02
CA PRO A 561 -9.63 29.07 -4.70
C PRO A 561 -10.60 28.39 -3.73
N LEU A 562 -10.07 27.84 -2.63
CA LEU A 562 -10.88 27.47 -1.48
C LEU A 562 -11.61 28.72 -0.96
N PRO A 563 -12.91 28.64 -0.61
CA PRO A 563 -13.57 29.72 0.09
C PRO A 563 -12.92 29.89 1.46
N SER A 564 -12.44 31.10 1.74
CA SER A 564 -11.95 31.48 3.06
C SER A 564 -13.04 31.32 4.11
N GLN A 565 -12.80 30.46 5.10
CA GLN A 565 -13.54 30.46 6.36
C GLN A 565 -13.31 31.82 7.06
N PRO A 566 -14.36 32.57 7.44
CA PRO A 566 -14.18 33.74 8.27
C PRO A 566 -13.93 33.31 9.72
N GLY A 567 -12.80 33.74 10.28
CA GLY A 567 -12.48 33.57 11.69
C GLY A 567 -13.48 34.32 12.62
N PRO A 568 -13.50 33.97 13.91
CA PRO A 568 -14.53 34.44 14.83
C PRO A 568 -14.21 35.86 15.34
N GLY A 569 -15.25 36.70 15.41
CA GLY A 569 -15.26 37.86 16.29
C GLY A 569 -15.56 39.20 15.62
N GLN A 570 -16.80 39.67 15.76
CA GLN A 570 -17.16 40.84 16.58
C GLN A 570 -18.60 41.24 16.25
N SER A 571 -19.54 40.78 17.07
CA SER A 571 -20.90 41.28 17.09
C SER A 571 -20.90 42.74 17.58
N ARG A 572 -21.06 43.69 16.67
CA ARG A 572 -21.45 45.06 17.01
C ARG A 572 -22.97 45.10 17.16
N HIS A 573 -23.41 45.37 18.38
CA HIS A 573 -24.77 45.81 18.68
C HIS A 573 -25.10 47.08 17.89
N ALA A 574 -26.11 47.01 17.03
CA ALA A 574 -26.83 48.18 16.54
C ALA A 574 -28.19 48.23 17.26
N SER A 575 -28.29 49.18 18.18
CA SER A 575 -29.51 49.60 18.86
C SER A 575 -30.39 50.38 17.87
N THR A 576 -31.60 49.89 17.60
CA THR A 576 -32.64 50.69 16.94
C THR A 576 -33.84 50.78 17.86
N THR A 577 -33.89 51.88 18.61
CA THR A 577 -35.09 52.47 19.20
C THR A 577 -36.03 52.98 18.12
N ALA A 578 -37.29 52.57 18.14
CA ALA A 578 -38.40 53.38 17.64
C ALA A 578 -39.65 53.11 18.49
N ARG A 579 -40.17 54.19 19.08
CA ARG A 579 -41.40 54.25 19.88
C ARG A 579 -42.64 54.37 18.98
N LEU A 580 -43.72 53.74 19.44
CA LEU A 580 -45.12 54.20 19.53
C LEU A 580 -45.70 55.08 18.40
N SER A 581 -46.82 54.67 17.81
CA SER A 581 -48.18 55.20 18.13
C SER A 581 -49.26 54.69 17.15
N SER A 582 -50.48 54.62 17.70
CA SER A 582 -51.82 54.30 17.14
C SER A 582 -52.14 52.85 16.80
#